data_AF-A0A1V4HF55-F1
#
_entry.id   AF-A0A1V4HF55-F1
#
_cell.length_a   1.000
_cell.length_b   1.000
_cell.length_c   1.000
_cell.angle_alpha   90.00
_cell.angle_beta   90.00
_cell.angle_gamma   90.00
#
_symmetry.space_group_name_H-M   'P 1'
#
loop_
_entity.id
_entity.type
_entity.pdbx_description
1 polymer ?
#
loop_
_entity_poly.entity_id
_entity_poly.type
_entity_poly.pdbx_seq_one_letter_code
_entity_poly.pdbx_strand_id
1 'polypeptide(L)'
;MSKESKQIRKENQIDARTTKNENKINTLENEFRKLKKDYDVHILRHIKDDLQQERFPGSGKPLYTYDEIAERHNSSASTINRIAGEHGLLRRGNKSLS
;
A
#
# COMPACT_ATOMS: atom_id res chain seq x y z
N MET A 1 50.80 15.53 18.43
CA MET A 1 49.57 15.86 17.67
C MET A 1 48.91 17.08 18.29
N SER A 2 48.64 18.12 17.50
CA SER A 2 48.01 19.36 17.98
C SER A 2 46.54 19.13 18.38
N LYS A 3 45.98 20.02 19.21
CA LYS A 3 44.55 19.99 19.55
C LYS A 3 43.67 20.10 18.30
N GLU A 4 44.12 20.90 17.35
CA GLU A 4 43.46 21.15 16.07
C GLU A 4 43.39 19.91 15.18
N SER A 5 44.48 19.13 15.11
CA SER A 5 44.49 17.86 14.37
C SER A 5 43.61 16.77 15.00
N LYS A 6 43.36 16.82 16.31
CA LYS A 6 42.38 15.94 16.97
C LYS A 6 40.93 16.38 16.69
N GLN A 7 40.69 17.70 16.63
CA GLN A 7 39.39 18.29 16.35
C GLN A 7 38.93 17.94 14.92
N ILE A 8 39.79 18.14 13.92
CA ILE A 8 39.51 17.81 12.51
C ILE A 8 39.16 16.32 12.34
N ARG A 9 39.87 15.42 13.03
CA ARG A 9 39.55 13.98 12.98
C ARG A 9 38.17 13.66 13.55
N LYS A 10 37.75 14.37 14.59
CA LYS A 10 36.44 14.18 15.22
C LYS A 10 35.33 14.68 14.29
N GLU A 11 35.52 15.84 13.67
CA GLU A 11 34.58 16.41 12.68
C GLU A 11 34.43 15.47 11.47
N ASN A 12 35.53 15.01 10.88
CA ASN A 12 35.48 14.05 9.77
C ASN A 12 34.76 12.73 10.14
N GLN A 13 34.89 12.27 11.39
CA GLN A 13 34.18 11.07 11.86
C GLN A 13 32.68 11.32 12.05
N ILE A 14 32.30 12.53 12.46
CA ILE A 14 30.89 12.94 12.57
C ILE A 14 30.30 13.02 11.17
N ASP A 15 30.95 13.69 10.23
CA ASP A 15 30.49 13.82 8.84
C ASP A 15 30.31 12.46 8.18
N ALA A 16 31.31 11.57 8.31
CA ALA A 16 31.21 10.21 7.78
C ALA A 16 30.03 9.42 8.38
N ARG A 17 29.72 9.61 9.66
CA ARG A 17 28.54 9.00 10.31
C ARG A 17 27.24 9.61 9.81
N THR A 18 27.19 10.93 9.65
CA THR A 18 26.04 11.66 9.13
C THR A 18 25.70 11.19 7.72
N THR A 19 26.68 11.20 6.81
CA THR A 19 26.49 10.70 5.43
C THR A 19 26.05 9.23 5.41
N LYS A 20 26.62 8.39 6.27
CA LYS A 20 26.21 6.98 6.37
C LYS A 20 24.75 6.85 6.84
N ASN A 21 24.32 7.68 7.79
CA ASN A 21 22.96 7.66 8.29
C ASN A 21 21.97 8.20 7.25
N GLU A 22 22.31 9.27 6.53
CA GLU A 22 21.51 9.79 5.41
C GLU A 22 21.30 8.73 4.34
N ASN A 23 22.37 8.01 3.96
CA ASN A 23 22.26 6.92 3.00
C ASN A 23 21.34 5.79 3.49
N LYS A 24 21.41 5.45 4.79
CA LYS A 24 20.50 4.44 5.36
C LYS A 24 19.06 4.92 5.36
N ILE A 25 18.80 6.17 5.70
CA ILE A 25 17.45 6.76 5.67
C ILE A 25 16.91 6.69 4.24
N ASN A 26 17.69 7.12 3.25
CA ASN A 26 17.30 7.07 1.84
C ASN A 26 16.98 5.64 1.38
N THR A 27 17.78 4.65 1.78
CA THR A 27 17.51 3.24 1.47
C THR A 27 16.23 2.76 2.12
N LEU A 28 16.02 3.04 3.41
CA LEU A 28 14.82 2.64 4.14
C LEU A 28 13.56 3.30 3.57
N GLU A 29 13.64 4.56 3.16
CA GLU A 29 12.53 5.25 2.50
C GLU A 29 12.16 4.59 1.17
N ASN A 30 13.15 4.19 0.38
CA ASN A 30 12.92 3.51 -0.90
C ASN A 30 12.32 2.11 -0.68
N GLU A 31 12.84 1.36 0.28
CA GLU A 31 12.30 0.05 0.67
C GLU A 31 10.87 0.18 1.18
N PHE A 32 10.58 1.18 2.01
CA PHE A 32 9.23 1.45 2.51
C PHE A 32 8.27 1.79 1.39
N ARG A 33 8.67 2.65 0.43
CA ARG A 33 7.85 2.97 -0.75
C ARG A 33 7.54 1.73 -1.59
N LYS A 34 8.54 0.86 -1.81
CA LYS A 34 8.37 -0.39 -2.52
C LYS A 34 7.40 -1.32 -1.79
N LEU A 35 7.62 -1.52 -0.49
CA LEU A 35 6.78 -2.39 0.33
C LEU A 35 5.33 -1.89 0.38
N LYS A 36 5.13 -0.58 0.50
CA LYS A 36 3.80 0.03 0.45
C LYS A 36 3.11 -0.25 -0.89
N LYS A 37 3.82 -0.08 -2.00
CA LYS A 37 3.27 -0.38 -3.34
C LYS A 37 2.90 -1.86 -3.47
N ASP A 38 3.75 -2.76 -3.01
CA ASP A 38 3.50 -4.21 -3.07
C ASP A 38 2.30 -4.59 -2.18
N TYR A 39 2.19 -3.97 -1.00
CA TYR A 39 1.03 -4.11 -0.11
C TYR A 39 -0.26 -3.61 -0.77
N ASP A 40 -0.25 -2.42 -1.39
CA ASP A 40 -1.42 -1.86 -2.06
C ASP A 40 -1.90 -2.76 -3.21
N VAL A 41 -0.97 -3.33 -4.00
CA VAL A 41 -1.28 -4.31 -5.05
C VAL A 41 -1.87 -5.59 -4.46
N HIS A 42 -1.33 -6.07 -3.35
CA HIS A 42 -1.80 -7.28 -2.68
C HIS A 42 -3.21 -7.09 -2.10
N ILE A 43 -3.49 -5.96 -1.43
CA ILE A 43 -4.82 -5.62 -0.92
C ILE A 43 -5.82 -5.49 -2.07
N LEU A 44 -5.44 -4.83 -3.16
CA LEU A 44 -6.31 -4.72 -4.33
C LEU A 44 -6.72 -6.08 -4.88
N ARG A 45 -5.79 -7.05 -4.91
CA ARG A 45 -6.10 -8.42 -5.34
C ARG A 45 -7.14 -9.07 -4.42
N HIS A 46 -6.96 -9.01 -3.11
CA HIS A 46 -7.91 -9.63 -2.18
C HIS A 46 -9.29 -8.96 -2.19
N ILE A 47 -9.35 -7.64 -2.36
CA ILE A 47 -10.61 -6.92 -2.55
C ILE A 47 -11.33 -7.45 -3.79
N LYS A 48 -10.62 -7.67 -4.90
CA LYS A 48 -11.21 -8.23 -6.13
C LYS A 48 -11.71 -9.66 -5.93
N ASP A 49 -10.94 -10.49 -5.24
CA ASP A 49 -11.33 -11.86 -4.93
C ASP A 49 -12.61 -11.87 -4.08
N ASP A 50 -12.69 -11.04 -3.04
CA ASP A 50 -13.89 -10.90 -2.20
C ASP A 50 -15.10 -10.31 -2.96
N LEU A 51 -14.85 -9.42 -3.93
CA LEU A 51 -15.90 -8.87 -4.78
C LEU A 51 -16.53 -9.92 -5.70
N GLN A 52 -15.73 -10.90 -6.15
CA GLN A 52 -16.14 -11.98 -7.04
C GLN A 52 -16.70 -13.21 -6.32
N GLN A 53 -16.44 -13.35 -5.01
CA GLN A 53 -16.95 -14.48 -4.25
C GLN A 53 -18.48 -14.47 -4.18
N GLU A 54 -19.06 -15.62 -4.50
CA GLU A 54 -20.50 -15.84 -4.46
C GLU A 54 -20.90 -16.61 -3.21
N ARG A 55 -22.10 -16.34 -2.70
CA ARG A 55 -22.64 -17.03 -1.51
C ARG A 55 -22.86 -18.52 -1.77
N PHE A 56 -23.28 -18.85 -2.98
CA PHE A 56 -23.37 -20.21 -3.49
C PHE A 56 -22.80 -20.24 -4.91
N PRO A 57 -22.10 -21.32 -5.31
CA PRO A 57 -21.55 -21.43 -6.66
C PRO A 57 -22.63 -21.27 -7.73
N GLY A 58 -22.47 -20.31 -8.63
CA GLY A 58 -23.37 -20.04 -9.75
C GLY A 58 -24.61 -19.22 -9.38
N SER A 59 -24.69 -18.69 -8.15
CA SER A 59 -25.87 -17.92 -7.72
C SER A 59 -25.89 -16.48 -8.24
N GLY A 60 -24.76 -15.94 -8.70
CA GLY A 60 -24.60 -14.53 -9.02
C GLY A 60 -24.80 -13.59 -7.82
N LYS A 61 -24.99 -14.14 -6.61
CA LYS A 61 -25.21 -13.38 -5.39
C LYS A 61 -23.88 -13.23 -4.65
N PRO A 62 -23.43 -12.01 -4.38
CA PRO A 62 -22.17 -11.78 -3.68
C PRO A 62 -22.21 -12.37 -2.27
N LEU A 63 -21.08 -12.94 -1.83
CA LEU A 63 -20.92 -13.51 -0.49
C LEU A 63 -20.89 -12.42 0.58
N TYR A 64 -20.10 -11.37 0.34
CA TYR A 64 -19.92 -10.23 1.23
C TYR A 64 -20.57 -8.99 0.65
N THR A 65 -21.01 -8.04 1.46
CA THR A 65 -21.42 -6.67 1.09
C THR A 65 -20.20 -5.78 0.87
N TYR A 66 -20.38 -4.55 0.35
CA TYR A 66 -19.24 -3.62 0.23
C TYR A 66 -18.73 -3.15 1.59
N ASP A 67 -19.61 -3.03 2.58
CA ASP A 67 -19.24 -2.63 3.94
C ASP A 67 -18.42 -3.74 4.63
N GLU A 68 -18.82 -5.01 4.49
CA GLU A 68 -18.05 -6.14 5.03
C GLU A 68 -16.66 -6.29 4.38
N ILE A 69 -16.55 -6.05 3.07
CA ILE A 69 -15.26 -6.02 2.38
C ILE A 69 -14.41 -4.84 2.86
N ALA A 70 -15.04 -3.67 3.07
CA ALA A 70 -14.35 -2.50 3.58
C ALA A 70 -13.79 -2.73 4.99
N GLU A 71 -14.56 -3.35 5.88
CA GLU A 71 -14.11 -3.73 7.23
C GLU A 71 -12.93 -4.72 7.19
N ARG A 72 -13.01 -5.76 6.34
CA ARG A 72 -11.94 -6.76 6.20
C ARG A 72 -10.59 -6.17 5.75
N HIS A 73 -10.64 -5.19 4.87
CA HIS A 73 -9.45 -4.60 4.25
C HIS A 73 -9.06 -3.24 4.85
N ASN A 74 -9.64 -2.86 6.00
CA ASN A 74 -9.43 -1.55 6.66
C ASN A 74 -9.57 -0.37 5.67
N SER A 75 -10.63 -0.41 4.86
CA SER A 75 -10.90 0.55 3.80
C SER A 75 -12.29 1.17 3.97
N SER A 76 -12.68 2.04 3.06
CA SER A 76 -14.03 2.61 3.03
C SER A 76 -14.89 1.93 1.98
N ALA A 77 -16.20 1.81 2.22
CA ALA A 77 -17.14 1.28 1.23
C ALA A 77 -17.11 2.07 -0.10
N SER A 78 -16.84 3.38 -0.04
CA SER A 78 -16.61 4.23 -1.21
C SER A 78 -15.40 3.76 -2.03
N THR A 79 -14.29 3.44 -1.35
CA THR A 79 -13.09 2.87 -1.98
C THR A 79 -13.39 1.53 -2.65
N ILE A 80 -14.14 0.64 -1.97
CA ILE A 80 -14.54 -0.66 -2.53
C ILE A 80 -15.42 -0.48 -3.77
N ASN A 81 -16.39 0.44 -3.73
CA ASN A 81 -17.25 0.74 -4.87
C ASN A 81 -16.45 1.29 -6.07
N ARG A 82 -15.48 2.18 -5.83
CA ARG A 82 -14.58 2.68 -6.88
C ARG A 82 -13.76 1.55 -7.52
N ILE A 83 -13.15 0.69 -6.70
CA ILE A 83 -12.39 -0.48 -7.16
C ILE A 83 -13.28 -1.42 -7.99
N ALA A 84 -14.51 -1.68 -7.52
CA ALA A 84 -15.48 -2.46 -8.26
C ALA A 84 -15.82 -1.83 -9.63
N GLY A 85 -15.97 -0.50 -9.69
CA GLY A 85 -16.17 0.25 -10.93
C GLY A 85 -15.00 0.12 -11.92
N GLU A 86 -13.78 0.37 -11.46
CA GLU A 86 -12.56 0.30 -12.29
C GLU A 86 -12.30 -1.10 -12.87
N HIS A 87 -12.81 -2.14 -12.22
CA HIS A 87 -12.63 -3.54 -12.64
C HIS A 87 -13.91 -4.19 -13.19
N GLY A 88 -14.99 -3.44 -13.40
CA GLY A 88 -16.24 -3.98 -13.97
C GLY A 88 -16.99 -4.98 -13.07
N LEU A 89 -16.78 -4.91 -11.75
CA LEU A 89 -17.36 -5.78 -10.72
C LEU A 89 -18.51 -5.11 -9.95
N LEU A 90 -19.16 -4.10 -10.54
CA LEU A 90 -20.26 -3.39 -9.90
C LEU A 90 -21.48 -4.29 -9.69
N ARG A 91 -21.97 -4.35 -8.45
CA ARG A 91 -23.09 -5.22 -8.06
C ARG A 91 -24.47 -4.64 -8.35
N ARG A 92 -24.58 -3.31 -8.33
CA ARG A 92 -25.75 -2.60 -8.85
C ARG A 92 -25.35 -2.08 -10.21
N GLY A 93 -26.02 -2.56 -11.24
CA GLY A 93 -25.77 -2.10 -12.60
C GLY A 93 -26.00 -0.60 -12.68
N ASN A 94 -24.90 0.18 -12.73
CA ASN A 94 -24.93 1.31 -13.63
C ASN A 94 -24.98 0.69 -15.02
N LYS A 95 -26.19 0.59 -15.56
CA LYS A 95 -26.40 0.67 -17.01
C LYS A 95 -25.81 2.01 -17.46
N SER A 96 -24.50 2.11 -17.59
CA SER A 96 -23.86 3.17 -18.37
C SER A 96 -23.45 2.56 -19.69
N LEU A 97 -24.43 2.59 -20.60
CA LEU A 97 -24.31 2.82 -22.04
C LEU A 97 -23.38 1.86 -22.81
N SER A 98 -24.02 0.84 -23.38
CA SER A 98 -23.73 0.40 -24.75
C SER A 98 -23.78 1.57 -25.73
#